data_AF-A0A5P0YQP2-F1
#
_entry.id   AF-A0A5P0YQP2-F1
#
_cell.length_a   1.000
_cell.length_b   1.000
_cell.length_c   1.000
_cell.angle_alpha   90.00
_cell.angle_beta   90.00
_cell.angle_gamma   90.00
#
_symmetry.space_group_name_H-M   'P 1'
#
loop_
_entity.id
_entity.type
_entity.pdbx_description
1 polymer ?
#
loop_
_entity_poly.entity_id
_entity_poly.type
_entity_poly.pdbx_seq_one_letter_code
_entity_poly.pdbx_strand_id
1 'polypeptide(L)'
;MAGFRALAEQVRDEQREPCQRRQALRKCLERFAPYGHRATWHHLCARAGIDPEDRAPDPARLVAALEELEEARAVWLGYEREFAVRRKRQKYHGVRQPTSFDAWHRRTWGGRSLLPVKDPERVPSAPLAVVLRRLIDTMGDGDIATWHREKVLTA
;
A
#
# COMPACT_ATOMS: atom_id res chain seq x y z
N MET A 1 15.11 -14.72 0.72
CA MET A 1 14.71 -13.29 0.67
C MET A 1 13.78 -13.02 1.84
N ALA A 2 14.09 -12.05 2.71
CA ALA A 2 13.30 -11.80 3.93
C ALA A 2 11.84 -11.42 3.61
N GLY A 3 10.91 -11.85 4.47
CA GLY A 3 9.50 -11.44 4.41
C GLY A 3 9.30 -10.02 4.97
N PHE A 4 8.14 -9.42 4.68
CA PHE A 4 7.81 -8.05 5.11
C PHE A 4 8.01 -7.86 6.63
N ARG A 5 7.53 -8.80 7.45
CA ARG A 5 7.65 -8.71 8.93
C ARG A 5 9.11 -8.69 9.40
N ALA A 6 9.95 -9.57 8.86
CA ALA A 6 11.36 -9.60 9.19
C ALA A 6 12.09 -8.31 8.77
N LEU A 7 11.66 -7.66 7.68
CA LEU A 7 12.20 -6.35 7.29
C LEU A 7 11.69 -5.23 8.22
N ALA A 8 10.42 -5.27 8.63
CA ALA A 8 9.84 -4.34 9.58
C ALA A 8 10.53 -4.39 10.95
N GLU A 9 10.87 -5.59 11.43
CA GLU A 9 11.68 -5.79 12.64
C GLU A 9 13.06 -5.11 12.51
N GLN A 10 13.71 -5.21 11.35
CA GLN A 10 15.01 -4.56 11.09
C GLN A 10 14.94 -3.03 11.06
N VAL A 11 13.78 -2.45 10.75
CA VAL A 11 13.60 -0.98 10.81
C VAL A 11 13.44 -0.53 12.27
N ARG A 12 12.81 -1.35 13.11
CA ARG A 12 12.59 -1.06 14.54
C ARG A 12 13.81 -1.36 15.42
N ASP A 13 14.69 -2.23 14.97
CA ASP A 13 15.89 -2.66 15.69
C ASP A 13 16.81 -1.48 16.04
N GLU A 14 16.85 -1.15 17.34
CA GLU A 14 17.59 -0.02 17.90
C GLU A 14 19.11 -0.15 17.75
N GLN A 15 19.63 -1.36 17.55
CA GLN A 15 21.07 -1.62 17.42
C GLN A 15 21.59 -1.38 16.01
N ARG A 16 20.69 -1.11 15.04
CA ARG A 16 21.07 -0.87 13.64
C ARG A 16 21.31 0.59 13.35
N GLU A 17 22.27 0.81 12.46
CA GLU A 17 22.56 2.12 11.89
C GLU A 17 21.35 2.68 11.12
N PRO A 18 21.09 4.01 11.17
CA PRO A 18 19.98 4.64 10.47
C PRO A 18 19.93 4.32 8.96
N CYS A 19 21.08 4.21 8.31
CA CYS A 19 21.19 3.86 6.89
C CYS A 19 20.69 2.44 6.59
N GLN A 20 20.95 1.49 7.49
CA GLN A 20 20.51 0.10 7.38
C GLN A 20 18.99 -0.01 7.60
N ARG A 21 18.45 0.75 8.55
CA ARG A 21 16.99 0.85 8.78
C ARG A 21 16.28 1.44 7.56
N ARG A 22 16.81 2.53 7.00
CA ARG A 22 16.31 3.11 5.74
C ARG A 22 16.31 2.09 4.61
N GLN A 23 17.39 1.32 4.46
CA GLN A 23 17.47 0.28 3.44
C GLN A 23 16.45 -0.85 3.67
N ALA A 24 16.24 -1.27 4.93
CA ALA A 24 15.22 -2.24 5.30
C ALA A 24 13.81 -1.73 4.96
N LEU A 25 13.51 -0.46 5.23
CA LEU A 25 12.24 0.17 4.88
C LEU A 25 12.03 0.22 3.35
N ARG A 26 13.07 0.55 2.57
CA ARG A 26 12.99 0.49 1.10
C ARG A 26 12.72 -0.93 0.60
N LYS A 27 13.31 -1.96 1.23
CA LYS A 27 12.99 -3.37 0.92
C LYS A 27 11.56 -3.75 1.29
N CYS A 28 10.95 -3.13 2.31
CA CYS A 28 9.52 -3.30 2.58
C CYS A 28 8.66 -2.84 1.40
N LEU A 29 9.05 -1.74 0.74
CA LEU A 29 8.33 -1.19 -0.42
C LEU A 29 8.40 -2.11 -1.65
N GLU A 30 9.45 -2.90 -1.82
CA GLU A 30 9.51 -3.94 -2.87
C GLU A 30 8.40 -4.99 -2.71
N ARG A 31 7.88 -5.16 -1.48
CA ARG A 31 6.80 -6.11 -1.18
C ARG A 31 5.42 -5.48 -1.22
N PHE A 32 5.32 -4.20 -0.85
CA PHE A 32 4.05 -3.49 -0.79
C PHE A 32 4.26 -2.01 -1.11
N ALA A 33 3.93 -1.65 -2.35
CA ALA A 33 4.00 -0.28 -2.86
C ALA A 33 2.69 0.07 -3.60
N PRO A 34 1.64 0.47 -2.87
CA PRO A 34 0.32 0.75 -3.46
C PRO A 34 0.35 1.81 -4.56
N TYR A 35 1.18 2.86 -4.43
CA TYR A 35 1.30 3.90 -5.47
C TYR A 35 2.38 3.61 -6.54
N GLY A 36 3.11 2.51 -6.38
CA GLY A 36 4.40 2.29 -7.02
C GLY A 36 5.55 2.72 -6.12
N HIS A 37 6.73 2.12 -6.34
CA HIS A 37 7.84 2.19 -5.38
C HIS A 37 8.27 3.63 -5.08
N ARG A 38 8.51 4.44 -6.13
CA ARG A 38 8.95 5.84 -5.99
C ARG A 38 7.87 6.72 -5.34
N ALA A 39 6.63 6.66 -5.82
CA ALA A 39 5.54 7.46 -5.28
C ALA A 39 5.22 7.12 -3.82
N THR A 40 5.24 5.83 -3.46
CA THR A 40 5.03 5.39 -2.07
C THR A 40 6.16 5.88 -1.16
N TRP A 41 7.42 5.82 -1.61
CA TRP A 41 8.55 6.36 -0.85
C TRP A 41 8.41 7.87 -0.60
N HIS A 42 8.13 8.66 -1.64
CA HIS A 42 7.95 10.11 -1.49
C HIS A 42 6.80 10.46 -0.55
N HIS A 43 5.68 9.74 -0.64
CA HIS A 43 4.53 9.94 0.24
C HIS A 43 4.87 9.67 1.71
N LEU A 44 5.52 8.54 2.00
CA LEU A 44 5.95 8.22 3.37
C LEU A 44 6.95 9.23 3.90
N CYS A 45 7.92 9.64 3.07
CA CYS A 45 8.88 10.68 3.42
C CYS A 45 8.19 12.00 3.77
N ALA A 46 7.27 12.47 2.92
CA ALA A 46 6.53 13.71 3.16
C ALA A 46 5.73 13.65 4.47
N ARG A 47 5.08 12.52 4.76
CA ARG A 47 4.25 12.35 5.96
C ARG A 47 5.05 12.16 7.25
N ALA A 48 6.19 11.49 7.18
CA ALA A 48 7.08 11.30 8.32
C ALA A 48 8.07 12.46 8.51
N GLY A 49 8.06 13.47 7.63
CA GLY A 49 9.01 14.59 7.67
C GLY A 49 10.45 14.16 7.39
N ILE A 50 10.65 13.19 6.50
CA ILE A 50 11.96 12.70 6.07
C ILE A 50 12.28 13.32 4.72
N ASP A 51 13.48 13.87 4.55
CA ASP A 51 13.98 14.21 3.22
C ASP A 51 14.27 12.91 2.45
N PRO A 52 13.68 12.67 1.26
CA PRO A 52 13.91 11.46 0.47
C PRO A 52 15.39 11.12 0.19
N GLU A 53 16.23 12.16 0.09
CA GLU A 53 17.67 12.05 -0.19
C GLU A 53 18.52 11.93 1.08
N ASP A 54 17.93 12.15 2.26
CA ASP A 54 18.61 11.94 3.54
C ASP A 54 19.01 10.47 3.69
N ARG A 55 20.30 10.28 4.00
CA ARG A 55 20.93 8.97 4.13
C ARG A 55 20.91 8.46 5.57
N ALA A 56 20.72 9.34 6.55
CA ALA A 56 20.67 9.00 7.96
C ALA A 56 19.50 9.71 8.67
N PRO A 57 18.25 9.50 8.22
CA PRO A 57 17.10 10.12 8.84
C PRO A 57 16.90 9.64 10.27
N ASP A 58 16.26 10.48 11.08
CA ASP A 58 15.87 10.15 12.44
C ASP A 58 15.16 8.78 12.49
N PRO A 59 15.70 7.80 13.25
CA PRO A 59 15.11 6.47 13.37
C PRO A 59 13.64 6.50 13.80
N ALA A 60 13.22 7.46 14.64
CA ALA A 60 11.83 7.57 15.06
C ALA A 60 10.90 7.88 13.88
N ARG A 61 11.35 8.73 12.94
CA ARG A 61 10.60 9.04 11.71
C ARG A 61 10.53 7.84 10.78
N LEU A 62 11.58 7.02 10.71
CA LEU A 62 11.57 5.77 9.94
C LEU A 62 10.56 4.77 10.50
N VAL A 63 10.43 4.67 11.83
CA VAL A 63 9.42 3.82 12.47
C VAL A 63 8.01 4.35 12.19
N ALA A 64 7.78 5.66 12.29
CA ALA A 64 6.48 6.26 11.94
C ALA A 64 6.08 5.99 10.48
N ALA A 65 7.02 6.11 9.53
CA ALA A 65 6.80 5.77 8.14
C ALA A 65 6.47 4.27 7.94
N LEU A 66 7.11 3.38 8.70
CA LEU A 66 6.83 1.95 8.69
C LEU A 66 5.44 1.64 9.24
N GLU A 67 5.04 2.26 10.34
CA GLU A 67 3.73 2.06 10.97
C GLU A 67 2.61 2.41 10.00
N GLU A 68 2.74 3.54 9.29
CA GLU A 68 1.78 3.92 8.27
C GLU A 68 1.71 2.90 7.12
N LEU A 69 2.85 2.39 6.67
CA LEU A 69 2.91 1.34 5.66
C LEU A 69 2.26 0.03 6.14
N GLU A 70 2.45 -0.31 7.42
CA GLU A 70 1.86 -1.49 8.05
C GLU A 70 0.35 -1.39 8.21
N GLU A 71 -0.17 -0.23 8.63
CA GLU A 71 -1.60 0.03 8.70
C GLU A 71 -2.26 -0.13 7.33
N ALA A 72 -1.66 0.48 6.31
CA ALA A 72 -2.11 0.36 4.94
C ALA A 72 -2.09 -1.10 4.45
N ARG A 73 -1.02 -1.83 4.78
CA ARG A 73 -0.90 -3.25 4.46
C ARG A 73 -1.94 -4.10 5.19
N ALA A 74 -2.27 -3.77 6.44
CA ALA A 74 -3.30 -4.46 7.21
C ALA A 74 -4.67 -4.30 6.57
N VAL A 75 -5.03 -3.10 6.11
CA VAL A 75 -6.26 -2.83 5.35
C VAL A 75 -6.32 -3.70 4.10
N TRP A 76 -5.24 -3.71 3.29
CA TRP A 76 -5.18 -4.53 2.08
C TRP A 76 -5.30 -6.03 2.36
N LEU A 77 -4.61 -6.54 3.39
CA LEU A 77 -4.70 -7.96 3.76
C LEU A 77 -6.06 -8.35 4.32
N GLY A 78 -6.75 -7.44 5.01
CA GLY A 78 -8.13 -7.63 5.44
C GLY A 78 -9.05 -7.85 4.24
N TYR A 79 -8.96 -6.96 3.26
CA TYR A 79 -9.69 -7.08 2.00
C TYR A 79 -9.39 -8.39 1.24
N GLU A 80 -8.12 -8.78 1.12
CA GLU A 80 -7.74 -10.05 0.47
C GLU A 80 -8.37 -11.28 1.15
N ARG A 81 -8.43 -11.27 2.49
CA ARG A 81 -9.07 -12.36 3.26
C ARG A 81 -10.56 -12.42 3.02
N GLU A 82 -11.25 -11.28 3.05
CA GLU A 82 -12.68 -11.20 2.78
C GLU A 82 -13.02 -11.66 1.36
N PHE A 83 -12.23 -11.23 0.38
CA PHE A 83 -12.32 -11.67 -1.00
C PHE A 83 -12.19 -13.20 -1.12
N ALA A 84 -11.17 -13.79 -0.47
CA ALA A 84 -10.95 -15.23 -0.47
C ALA A 84 -12.13 -16.00 0.16
N VAL A 85 -12.68 -15.52 1.28
CA VAL A 85 -13.86 -16.11 1.94
C VAL A 85 -15.08 -16.04 1.02
N ARG A 86 -15.34 -14.88 0.40
CA ARG A 86 -16.47 -14.70 -0.52
C ARG A 86 -16.35 -15.61 -1.75
N ARG A 87 -15.16 -15.67 -2.36
CA ARG A 87 -14.89 -16.57 -3.51
C ARG A 87 -15.03 -18.04 -3.12
N LYS A 88 -14.62 -18.44 -1.91
CA LYS A 88 -14.83 -19.81 -1.40
C LYS A 88 -16.33 -20.15 -1.31
N ARG A 89 -17.15 -19.23 -0.76
CA ARG A 89 -18.61 -19.39 -0.69
C ARG A 89 -19.25 -19.45 -2.08
N GLN A 90 -18.91 -18.55 -2.98
CA GLN A 90 -19.43 -18.55 -4.36
C GLN A 90 -19.08 -19.84 -5.12
N LYS A 91 -17.84 -20.34 -4.98
CA LYS A 91 -17.44 -21.63 -5.54
C LYS A 91 -18.26 -22.80 -4.98
N TYR A 92 -18.55 -22.77 -3.68
CA TYR A 92 -19.40 -23.75 -3.02
C TYR A 92 -20.83 -23.73 -3.59
N HIS A 93 -21.39 -22.55 -3.85
CA HIS A 93 -22.70 -22.38 -4.48
C HIS A 93 -22.71 -22.49 -6.02
N GLY A 94 -21.65 -23.03 -6.63
CA GLY A 94 -21.60 -23.27 -8.08
C GLY A 94 -21.32 -22.05 -8.96
N VAL A 95 -21.12 -20.86 -8.39
CA VAL A 95 -20.80 -19.64 -9.15
C VAL A 95 -19.31 -19.63 -9.50
N ARG A 96 -18.99 -20.09 -10.71
CA ARG A 96 -17.62 -20.20 -11.23
C ARG A 96 -17.14 -18.95 -11.95
N GLN A 97 -18.05 -18.17 -12.53
CA GLN A 97 -17.69 -16.94 -13.22
C GLN A 97 -17.46 -15.79 -12.21
N PRO A 98 -16.32 -15.10 -12.29
CA PRO A 98 -16.06 -13.90 -11.49
C PRO A 98 -16.98 -12.75 -11.90
N THR A 99 -17.45 -11.99 -10.91
CA THR A 99 -18.25 -10.76 -11.11
C THR A 99 -17.36 -9.59 -11.60
N SER A 100 -17.98 -8.49 -12.05
CA SER A 100 -17.26 -7.25 -12.42
C SER A 100 -16.36 -6.74 -11.30
N PHE A 101 -16.78 -6.89 -10.05
CA PHE A 101 -15.99 -6.60 -8.86
C PHE A 101 -14.69 -7.44 -8.80
N ASP A 102 -14.76 -8.73 -9.13
CA ASP A 102 -13.60 -9.63 -9.15
C ASP A 102 -12.64 -9.30 -10.33
N ALA A 103 -13.10 -8.56 -11.34
CA ALA A 103 -12.26 -8.13 -12.46
C ALA A 103 -11.26 -7.03 -12.06
N TRP A 104 -11.62 -6.14 -11.13
CA TRP A 104 -10.67 -5.18 -10.56
C TRP A 104 -9.63 -5.89 -9.71
N HIS A 105 -10.05 -6.78 -8.81
CA HIS A 105 -9.14 -7.59 -7.99
C HIS A 105 -8.10 -8.31 -8.86
N ARG A 106 -8.53 -8.92 -9.97
CA ARG A 106 -7.63 -9.56 -10.94
C ARG A 106 -6.64 -8.58 -11.58
N ARG A 107 -7.03 -7.33 -11.82
CA ARG A 107 -6.16 -6.30 -12.43
C ARG A 107 -5.14 -5.73 -11.45
N THR A 108 -5.41 -5.78 -10.14
CA THR A 108 -4.50 -5.31 -9.09
C THR A 108 -3.65 -6.42 -8.48
N TRP A 109 -4.02 -7.67 -8.67
CA TRP A 109 -3.29 -8.83 -8.13
C TRP A 109 -1.95 -9.08 -8.85
N GLY A 110 -0.99 -9.68 -8.15
CA GLY A 110 0.28 -10.15 -8.73
C GLY A 110 1.40 -9.10 -8.85
N GLY A 111 1.44 -8.10 -7.97
CA GLY A 111 2.56 -7.15 -7.90
C GLY A 111 2.40 -5.89 -8.76
N ARG A 112 1.19 -5.63 -9.26
CA ARG A 112 0.86 -4.34 -9.87
C ARG A 112 0.55 -3.33 -8.77
N SER A 113 0.99 -2.08 -8.95
CA SER A 113 0.61 -0.99 -8.06
C SER A 113 -0.90 -0.85 -8.05
N LEU A 114 -1.49 -0.76 -6.85
CA LEU A 114 -2.94 -0.62 -6.67
C LEU A 114 -3.45 0.65 -7.34
N LEU A 115 -2.63 1.71 -7.28
CA LEU A 115 -2.91 3.04 -7.78
C LEU A 115 -1.65 3.59 -8.45
N PRO A 116 -1.37 3.23 -9.72
CA PRO A 116 -0.15 3.71 -10.37
C PRO A 116 -0.21 5.22 -10.53
N VAL A 117 0.54 5.93 -9.69
CA VAL A 117 0.67 7.38 -9.77
C VAL A 117 1.89 7.69 -10.64
N LYS A 118 1.67 8.37 -11.77
CA LYS A 118 2.76 8.77 -12.69
C LYS A 118 3.58 9.95 -12.16
N ASP A 119 2.94 10.82 -11.38
CA ASP A 119 3.54 12.03 -10.82
C ASP A 119 3.60 11.91 -9.28
N PRO A 120 4.79 11.65 -8.69
CA PRO A 120 4.94 11.44 -7.26
C PRO A 120 4.57 12.68 -6.42
N GLU A 121 4.47 13.88 -7.02
CA GLU A 121 4.05 15.10 -6.34
C GLU A 121 2.52 15.21 -6.23
N ARG A 122 1.76 14.41 -7.01
CA ARG A 122 0.29 14.37 -7.00
C ARG A 122 -0.27 13.22 -6.17
N VAL A 123 0.51 12.66 -5.26
CA VAL A 123 0.01 11.63 -4.35
C VAL A 123 -0.90 12.30 -3.32
N PRO A 124 -2.08 11.71 -2.99
CA PRO A 124 -2.95 12.27 -1.96
C PRO A 124 -2.21 12.51 -0.64
N SER A 125 -2.54 13.60 0.04
CA SER A 125 -1.95 13.96 1.34
C SER A 125 -2.42 13.08 2.51
N ALA A 126 -3.58 12.42 2.33
CA ALA A 126 -4.21 11.57 3.33
C ALA A 126 -3.38 10.33 3.68
N PRO A 127 -3.51 9.79 4.91
CA PRO A 127 -2.79 8.58 5.31
C PRO A 127 -3.05 7.42 4.37
N LEU A 128 -2.01 6.63 4.11
CA LEU A 128 -2.06 5.56 3.12
C LEU A 128 -3.21 4.57 3.37
N ALA A 129 -3.45 4.21 4.64
CA ALA A 129 -4.56 3.33 5.04
C ALA A 129 -5.94 3.91 4.71
N VAL A 130 -6.11 5.24 4.86
CA VAL A 130 -7.37 5.94 4.54
C VAL A 130 -7.62 5.91 3.03
N VAL A 131 -6.59 6.16 2.22
CA VAL A 131 -6.71 6.12 0.76
C VAL A 131 -7.05 4.71 0.30
N LEU A 132 -6.40 3.68 0.85
CA LEU A 132 -6.72 2.30 0.51
C LEU A 132 -8.13 1.89 0.91
N ARG A 133 -8.62 2.32 2.07
CA ARG A 133 -10.01 2.02 2.48
C ARG A 133 -11.01 2.67 1.52
N ARG A 134 -10.84 3.96 1.20
CA ARG A 134 -11.67 4.66 0.21
C ARG A 134 -11.62 4.00 -1.16
N LEU A 135 -10.45 3.52 -1.57
CA LEU A 135 -10.30 2.77 -2.81
C LEU A 135 -11.11 1.47 -2.76
N ILE A 136 -10.91 0.65 -1.72
CA ILE A 136 -11.62 -0.62 -1.56
C ILE A 136 -13.14 -0.38 -1.53
N ASP A 137 -13.61 0.66 -0.84
CA ASP A 137 -15.04 1.01 -0.77
C ASP A 137 -15.57 1.41 -2.15
N THR A 138 -14.87 2.29 -2.88
CA THR A 138 -15.32 2.74 -4.22
C THR A 138 -15.31 1.59 -5.22
N MET A 139 -14.31 0.72 -5.16
CA MET A 139 -14.25 -0.46 -6.01
C MET A 139 -15.29 -1.51 -5.57
N GLY A 140 -15.67 -1.51 -4.28
CA GLY A 140 -16.83 -2.17 -3.64
C GLY A 140 -18.09 -2.09 -4.47
N ASP A 141 -18.37 -0.87 -4.89
CA ASP A 141 -19.63 -0.47 -5.49
C ASP A 141 -19.67 -0.68 -7.02
N GLY A 142 -18.57 -1.12 -7.62
CA GLY A 142 -18.50 -1.50 -9.04
C GLY A 142 -18.25 -0.35 -10.02
N ASP A 143 -17.94 0.87 -9.55
CA ASP A 143 -17.73 2.03 -10.41
C ASP A 143 -16.24 2.32 -10.68
N ILE A 144 -15.68 1.59 -11.64
CA ILE A 144 -14.25 1.60 -11.99
C ILE A 144 -13.85 2.87 -12.78
N ALA A 145 -14.80 3.52 -13.46
CA ALA A 145 -14.49 4.57 -14.44
C ALA A 145 -14.45 5.98 -13.84
N THR A 146 -15.12 6.19 -12.71
CA THR A 146 -15.34 7.50 -12.09
C THR A 146 -14.19 7.91 -11.16
N TRP A 147 -13.58 6.96 -10.45
CA TRP A 147 -12.51 7.24 -9.48
C TRP A 147 -11.24 7.84 -10.11
N HIS A 148 -10.81 7.35 -11.27
CA HIS A 148 -9.63 7.88 -11.98
C HIS A 148 -9.83 9.29 -12.55
N ARG A 149 -11.07 9.72 -12.80
CA ARG A 149 -11.38 10.99 -13.45
C ARG A 149 -11.61 12.14 -12.46
N GLU A 150 -12.16 11.86 -11.29
CA GLU A 150 -12.62 12.92 -10.37
C GLU A 150 -11.69 13.19 -9.17
N LYS A 151 -10.87 12.23 -8.73
CA LYS A 151 -10.26 12.29 -7.38
C LYS A 151 -8.74 12.40 -7.31
N VAL A 152 -8.03 12.44 -8.43
CA VAL A 152 -6.58 12.77 -8.47
C VAL A 152 -6.32 14.26 -8.21
N LEU A 153 -7.36 15.11 -8.15
CA LEU A 153 -7.23 16.57 -8.07
C LEU A 153 -7.85 17.24 -6.82
N THR A 154 -8.45 16.50 -5.88
CA THR A 154 -9.21 17.11 -4.76
C THR A 154 -8.94 16.49 -3.36
N ALA A 155 -7.69 16.13 -3.03
CA ALA A 155 -7.28 15.84 -1.64
C ALA A 155 -5.77 15.98 -1.40
#